data_AF-A0A0V8RRE0-F1
#
_entry.id   AF-A0A0V8RRE0-F1
#
_cell.length_a   1.000
_cell.length_b   1.000
_cell.length_c   1.000
_cell.angle_alpha   90.00
_cell.angle_beta   90.00
_cell.angle_gamma   90.00
#
_symmetry.space_group_name_H-M   'P 1'
#
loop_
_entity.id
_entity.type
_entity.pdbx_description
1 polymer ?
#
loop_
_entity_poly.entity_id
_entity_poly.type
_entity_poly.pdbx_seq_one_letter_code
_entity_poly.pdbx_strand_id
1 'polypeptide(L)'
;MRRQGEALSRRWGAVASEGAGRLEQRLERLLASLDRMKKLLEDIALDEMSEARAYGDLARLCHDEDSRWNLLLIAMDSIVHKEIAWALIRAASEIEVTVKEVLSYKPRPEDMGRLLGLLEAHATIEDLARSNYEGIVPLAEPGTTLRKLAELLTEEEAKHQRLVASALQRLQRLVEEGRGAGEARG
;
A
#
# COMPACT_ATOMS: atom_id res chain seq x y z
N MET A 1 -42.61 -4.05 -15.67
CA MET A 1 -41.15 -4.15 -15.93
C MET A 1 -40.40 -2.80 -15.88
N ARG A 2 -40.71 -1.76 -16.68
CA ARG A 2 -39.94 -0.47 -16.66
C ARG A 2 -39.81 0.20 -15.28
N ARG A 3 -40.86 0.17 -14.44
CA ARG A 3 -40.84 0.82 -13.10
C ARG A 3 -39.98 0.10 -12.05
N GLN A 4 -39.68 -1.20 -12.21
CA GLN A 4 -38.83 -1.95 -11.27
C GLN A 4 -37.33 -1.70 -11.52
N GLY A 5 -36.91 -1.59 -12.79
CA GLY A 5 -35.53 -1.25 -13.15
C GLY A 5 -35.12 0.15 -12.69
N GLU A 6 -36.04 1.12 -12.77
CA GLU A 6 -35.80 2.48 -12.29
C GLU A 6 -35.65 2.56 -10.76
N ALA A 7 -36.39 1.76 -10.00
CA ALA A 7 -36.33 1.79 -8.53
C ALA A 7 -35.02 1.19 -7.99
N LEU A 8 -34.51 0.12 -8.61
CA LEU A 8 -33.17 -0.42 -8.31
C LEU A 8 -32.10 0.59 -8.74
N SER A 9 -32.13 1.06 -9.98
CA SER A 9 -31.16 2.04 -10.49
C SER A 9 -31.05 3.30 -9.61
N ARG A 10 -32.18 3.84 -9.10
CA ARG A 10 -32.20 4.97 -8.16
C ARG A 10 -31.58 4.64 -6.79
N ARG A 11 -31.85 3.45 -6.25
CA ARG A 11 -31.30 3.02 -4.94
C ARG A 11 -29.79 2.75 -5.01
N TRP A 12 -29.32 2.14 -6.10
CA TRP A 12 -27.89 2.00 -6.39
C TRP A 12 -27.22 3.36 -6.61
N GLY A 13 -27.88 4.29 -7.30
CA GLY A 13 -27.39 5.66 -7.51
C GLY A 13 -27.25 6.47 -6.22
N ALA A 14 -28.20 6.37 -5.29
CA ALA A 14 -28.15 7.11 -4.02
C ALA A 14 -27.02 6.63 -3.09
N VAL A 15 -26.90 5.32 -2.87
CA VAL A 15 -25.82 4.74 -2.03
C VAL A 15 -24.44 4.96 -2.65
N ALA A 16 -24.33 4.89 -3.97
CA ALA A 16 -23.10 5.22 -4.69
C ALA A 16 -22.74 6.70 -4.53
N SER A 17 -23.71 7.63 -4.55
CA SER A 17 -23.46 9.08 -4.44
C SER A 17 -22.96 9.51 -3.05
N GLU A 18 -23.55 9.01 -1.96
CA GLU A 18 -23.07 9.31 -0.59
C GLU A 18 -21.73 8.63 -0.26
N GLY A 19 -21.46 7.47 -0.87
CA GLY A 19 -20.17 6.80 -0.79
C GLY A 19 -19.08 7.55 -1.56
N ALA A 20 -19.40 8.06 -2.75
CA ALA A 20 -18.48 8.77 -3.63
C ALA A 20 -17.94 10.06 -2.98
N GLY A 21 -18.82 10.90 -2.40
CA GLY A 21 -18.39 12.14 -1.75
C GLY A 21 -17.46 11.92 -0.55
N ARG A 22 -17.64 10.81 0.19
CA ARG A 22 -16.73 10.44 1.30
C ARG A 22 -15.39 9.90 0.82
N LEU A 23 -15.36 9.18 -0.30
CA LEU A 23 -14.12 8.69 -0.90
C LEU A 23 -13.31 9.86 -1.46
N GLU A 24 -13.95 10.73 -2.24
CA GLU A 24 -13.34 11.92 -2.85
C GLU A 24 -12.62 12.78 -1.81
N GLN A 25 -13.30 13.17 -0.73
CA GLN A 25 -12.70 13.95 0.36
C GLN A 25 -11.54 13.24 1.08
N ARG A 26 -11.53 11.91 1.12
CA ARG A 26 -10.41 11.15 1.70
C ARG A 26 -9.21 11.16 0.77
N LEU A 27 -9.45 11.00 -0.53
CA LEU A 27 -8.43 10.98 -1.57
C LEU A 27 -7.78 12.37 -1.73
N GLU A 28 -8.55 13.46 -1.69
CA GLU A 28 -8.01 14.83 -1.73
C GLU A 28 -7.09 15.13 -0.53
N ARG A 29 -7.51 14.72 0.69
CA ARG A 29 -6.69 14.86 1.90
C ARG A 29 -5.41 14.03 1.82
N LEU A 30 -5.48 12.85 1.20
CA LEU A 30 -4.31 12.01 0.97
C LEU A 30 -3.32 12.71 0.03
N LEU A 31 -3.77 13.24 -1.11
CA LEU A 31 -2.92 13.98 -2.05
C LEU A 31 -2.17 15.15 -1.37
N ALA A 32 -2.89 15.96 -0.59
CA ALA A 32 -2.26 17.07 0.14
C ALA A 32 -1.24 16.61 1.19
N SER A 33 -1.41 15.40 1.74
CA SER A 33 -0.49 14.84 2.74
C SER A 33 0.76 14.25 2.08
N LEU A 34 0.62 13.59 0.92
CA LEU A 34 1.74 13.06 0.13
C LEU A 34 2.69 14.17 -0.30
N ASP A 35 2.17 15.33 -0.71
CA ASP A 35 3.00 16.45 -1.14
C ASP A 35 3.86 17.04 -0.01
N ARG A 36 3.32 17.09 1.22
CA ARG A 36 4.09 17.46 2.41
C ARG A 36 5.10 16.38 2.80
N MET A 37 4.71 15.11 2.70
CA MET A 37 5.56 13.98 3.05
C MET A 37 6.82 13.91 2.16
N LYS A 38 6.67 14.10 0.85
CA LYS A 38 7.81 14.11 -0.08
C LYS A 38 8.88 15.12 0.31
N LYS A 39 8.48 16.36 0.65
CA LYS A 39 9.41 17.42 1.07
C LYS A 39 10.19 17.05 2.33
N LEU A 40 9.50 16.51 3.34
CA LEU A 40 10.15 16.06 4.58
C LEU A 40 11.10 14.88 4.35
N LEU A 41 10.73 13.96 3.46
CA LEU A 41 11.57 12.81 3.11
C LEU A 41 12.83 13.21 2.34
N GLU A 42 12.78 14.28 1.53
CA GLU A 42 13.97 14.81 0.84
C GLU A 42 15.01 15.30 1.84
N ASP A 43 14.58 16.07 2.84
CA ASP A 43 15.47 16.56 3.90
C ASP A 43 16.09 15.37 4.68
N ILE A 44 15.26 14.40 5.09
CA ILE A 44 15.72 13.18 5.77
C ILE A 44 16.75 12.44 4.92
N ALA A 45 16.50 12.26 3.61
CA ALA A 45 17.44 11.54 2.75
C ALA A 45 18.81 12.22 2.67
N LEU A 46 18.86 13.56 2.69
CA LEU A 46 20.12 14.30 2.65
C LEU A 46 20.89 14.19 3.98
N ASP A 47 20.17 14.22 5.10
CA ASP A 47 20.74 14.04 6.44
C ASP A 47 21.33 12.62 6.58
N GLU A 48 20.56 11.60 6.24
CA GLU A 48 20.98 10.18 6.30
C GLU A 48 22.20 9.89 5.40
N MET A 49 22.29 10.55 4.23
CA MET A 49 23.47 10.44 3.36
C MET A 49 24.73 11.00 4.04
N SER A 50 24.59 12.08 4.79
CA SER A 50 25.70 12.71 5.52
C SER A 50 26.13 11.85 6.70
N GLU A 51 25.16 11.29 7.44
CA GLU A 51 25.41 10.37 8.56
C GLU A 51 26.11 9.08 8.10
N ALA A 52 25.63 8.45 7.04
CA ALA A 52 26.24 7.26 6.46
C ALA A 52 27.74 7.46 6.17
N ARG A 53 28.10 8.62 5.62
CA ARG A 53 29.49 8.98 5.35
C ARG A 53 30.28 9.18 6.64
N ALA A 54 29.73 9.95 7.58
CA ALA A 54 30.40 10.25 8.85
C ALA A 54 30.70 8.98 9.64
N TYR A 55 29.70 8.09 9.83
CA TYR A 55 29.89 6.83 10.54
C TYR A 55 30.82 5.86 9.79
N GLY A 56 30.78 5.84 8.46
CA GLY A 56 31.72 5.07 7.66
C GLY A 56 33.18 5.51 7.85
N ASP A 57 33.43 6.81 7.92
CA ASP A 57 34.76 7.36 8.17
C ASP A 57 35.21 7.10 9.62
N LEU A 58 34.30 7.22 10.60
CA LEU A 58 34.58 6.86 11.99
C LEU A 58 34.94 5.37 12.15
N ALA A 59 34.20 4.48 11.48
CA ALA A 59 34.50 3.06 11.48
C ALA A 59 35.91 2.77 10.91
N ARG A 60 36.29 3.42 9.80
CA ARG A 60 37.63 3.28 9.20
C ARG A 60 38.76 3.69 10.13
N LEU A 61 38.55 4.73 10.94
CA LEU A 61 39.56 5.27 11.87
C LEU A 61 39.60 4.54 13.22
N CYS A 62 38.55 3.81 13.57
CA CYS A 62 38.44 3.13 14.85
C CYS A 62 39.35 1.90 14.92
N HIS A 63 40.23 1.81 15.93
CA HIS A 63 41.12 0.67 16.13
C HIS A 63 40.47 -0.51 16.85
N ASP A 64 39.53 -0.24 17.76
CA ASP A 64 38.81 -1.25 18.52
C ASP A 64 37.80 -1.99 17.63
N GLU A 65 37.86 -3.32 17.62
CA GLU A 65 37.09 -4.13 16.66
C GLU A 65 35.59 -4.09 16.91
N ASP A 66 35.17 -4.18 18.18
CA ASP A 66 33.76 -4.15 18.55
C ASP A 66 33.13 -2.78 18.26
N SER A 67 33.83 -1.70 18.62
CA SER A 67 33.39 -0.35 18.29
C SER A 67 33.37 -0.10 16.78
N ARG A 68 34.36 -0.60 16.04
CA ARG A 68 34.40 -0.52 14.57
C ARG A 68 33.19 -1.21 13.95
N TRP A 69 32.83 -2.40 14.42
CA TRP A 69 31.66 -3.13 13.96
C TRP A 69 30.37 -2.35 14.22
N ASN A 70 30.19 -1.83 15.44
CA ASN A 70 29.00 -1.04 15.77
C ASN A 70 28.88 0.23 14.91
N LEU A 71 29.98 0.94 14.67
CA LEU A 71 30.01 2.12 13.79
C LEU A 71 29.66 1.74 12.34
N LEU A 72 30.14 0.58 11.86
CA LEU A 72 29.77 0.07 10.54
C LEU A 72 28.28 -0.25 10.45
N LEU A 73 27.69 -0.89 11.47
CA LEU A 73 26.26 -1.18 11.50
C LEU A 73 25.41 0.10 11.43
N ILE A 74 25.81 1.16 12.13
CA ILE A 74 25.13 2.46 12.05
C ILE A 74 25.24 3.03 10.63
N ALA A 75 26.45 3.03 10.04
CA ALA A 75 26.63 3.50 8.67
C ALA A 75 25.78 2.72 7.65
N MET A 76 25.69 1.39 7.82
CA MET A 76 24.82 0.54 6.99
C MET A 76 23.35 0.91 7.14
N ASP A 77 22.88 1.15 8.36
CA ASP A 77 21.50 1.57 8.62
C ASP A 77 21.20 2.94 8.01
N SER A 78 22.06 3.94 8.15
CA SER A 78 21.87 5.26 7.51
C SER A 78 21.84 5.17 5.97
N ILE A 79 22.63 4.26 5.37
CA ILE A 79 22.52 3.98 3.92
C ILE A 79 21.11 3.47 3.59
N VAL A 80 20.61 2.50 4.36
CA VAL A 80 19.27 1.94 4.17
C VAL A 80 18.20 3.01 4.38
N HIS A 81 18.31 3.86 5.41
CA HIS A 81 17.34 4.92 5.72
C HIS A 81 17.23 5.93 4.57
N LYS A 82 18.36 6.38 4.03
CA LYS A 82 18.39 7.24 2.83
C LYS A 82 17.69 6.57 1.64
N GLU A 83 17.97 5.29 1.37
CA GLU A 83 17.33 4.57 0.25
C GLU A 83 15.83 4.38 0.48
N ILE A 84 15.40 4.12 1.72
CA ILE A 84 13.99 4.07 2.11
C ILE A 84 13.32 5.42 1.86
N ALA A 85 13.94 6.54 2.27
CA ALA A 85 13.37 7.86 2.06
C ALA A 85 13.14 8.16 0.58
N TRP A 86 14.12 7.86 -0.29
CA TRP A 86 13.97 7.99 -1.74
C TRP A 86 12.92 7.05 -2.33
N ALA A 87 12.85 5.81 -1.84
CA ALA A 87 11.82 4.86 -2.26
C ALA A 87 10.41 5.35 -1.89
N LEU A 88 10.25 5.92 -0.69
CA LEU A 88 8.97 6.47 -0.23
C LEU A 88 8.54 7.69 -1.05
N ILE A 89 9.47 8.55 -1.48
CA ILE A 89 9.17 9.67 -2.39
C ILE A 89 8.64 9.17 -3.75
N ARG A 90 9.27 8.14 -4.31
CA ARG A 90 8.81 7.50 -5.56
C ARG A 90 7.44 6.86 -5.37
N ALA A 91 7.25 6.09 -4.31
CA ALA A 91 5.98 5.47 -3.97
C ALA A 91 4.87 6.52 -3.77
N ALA A 92 5.15 7.62 -3.07
CA ALA A 92 4.19 8.72 -2.90
C ALA A 92 3.76 9.31 -4.24
N SER A 93 4.69 9.45 -5.19
CA SER A 93 4.40 9.94 -6.54
C SER A 93 3.53 8.96 -7.34
N GLU A 94 3.79 7.66 -7.24
CA GLU A 94 2.95 6.61 -7.88
C GLU A 94 1.55 6.52 -7.26
N ILE A 95 1.45 6.67 -5.93
CA ILE A 95 0.17 6.75 -5.23
C ILE A 95 -0.61 7.98 -5.70
N GLU A 96 0.04 9.15 -5.87
CA GLU A 96 -0.64 10.35 -6.38
C GLU A 96 -1.26 10.13 -7.77
N VAL A 97 -0.54 9.46 -8.67
CA VAL A 97 -1.06 9.09 -10.00
C VAL A 97 -2.27 8.17 -9.85
N THR A 98 -2.13 7.09 -9.09
CA THR A 98 -3.20 6.11 -8.85
C THR A 98 -4.45 6.76 -8.24
N VAL A 99 -4.27 7.66 -7.27
CA VAL A 99 -5.37 8.38 -6.62
C VAL A 99 -6.09 9.30 -7.61
N LYS A 100 -5.35 10.02 -8.45
CA LYS A 100 -5.92 10.88 -9.51
C LYS A 100 -6.70 10.06 -10.53
N GLU A 101 -6.20 8.88 -10.91
CA GLU A 101 -6.91 7.96 -11.78
C GLU A 101 -8.24 7.50 -11.16
N VAL A 102 -8.22 7.08 -9.89
CA VAL A 102 -9.43 6.68 -9.15
C VAL A 102 -10.44 7.82 -9.06
N LEU A 103 -9.99 9.07 -8.81
CA LEU A 103 -10.87 10.24 -8.78
C LEU A 103 -11.47 10.55 -10.16
N SER A 104 -10.72 10.32 -11.23
CA SER A 104 -11.16 10.59 -12.60
C SER A 104 -12.08 9.50 -13.18
N TYR A 105 -11.97 8.27 -12.67
CA TYR A 105 -12.68 7.11 -13.20
C TYR A 105 -14.08 6.97 -12.58
N LYS A 106 -15.09 6.80 -13.44
CA LYS A 106 -16.46 6.49 -13.00
C LYS A 106 -16.75 5.00 -13.25
N PRO A 107 -16.78 4.15 -12.21
CA PRO A 107 -17.00 2.73 -12.38
C PRO A 107 -18.39 2.43 -12.95
N ARG A 108 -18.46 1.45 -13.85
CA ARG A 108 -19.71 1.02 -14.48
C ARG A 108 -20.17 -0.33 -13.90
N PRO A 109 -21.48 -0.61 -13.83
CA PRO A 109 -21.98 -1.87 -13.27
C PRO A 109 -21.42 -3.13 -13.97
N GLU A 110 -21.19 -3.07 -15.29
CA GLU A 110 -20.62 -4.17 -16.07
C GLU A 110 -19.16 -4.51 -15.69
N ASP A 111 -18.44 -3.61 -15.03
CA ASP A 111 -17.05 -3.85 -14.60
C ASP A 111 -16.98 -4.82 -13.40
N MET A 112 -18.11 -5.08 -12.71
CA MET A 112 -18.14 -5.84 -11.46
C MET A 112 -17.67 -7.29 -11.62
N GLY A 113 -18.04 -7.96 -12.71
CA GLY A 113 -17.60 -9.33 -12.97
C GLY A 113 -16.08 -9.42 -13.17
N ARG A 114 -15.51 -8.45 -13.89
CA ARG A 114 -14.05 -8.33 -14.07
C ARG A 114 -13.35 -8.04 -12.74
N LEU A 115 -13.90 -7.15 -11.91
CA LEU A 115 -13.35 -6.82 -10.60
C LEU A 115 -13.25 -8.05 -9.69
N LEU A 116 -14.32 -8.87 -9.62
CA LEU A 116 -14.32 -10.09 -8.80
C LEU A 116 -13.24 -11.07 -9.26
N GLY A 117 -13.14 -11.32 -10.56
CA GLY A 117 -12.10 -12.22 -11.10
C GLY A 117 -10.67 -11.71 -10.84
N LEU A 118 -10.45 -10.39 -10.88
CA LEU A 118 -9.16 -9.80 -10.53
C LEU A 118 -8.83 -9.98 -9.03
N LEU A 119 -9.80 -9.75 -8.14
CA LEU A 119 -9.60 -9.93 -6.69
C LEU A 119 -9.28 -11.39 -6.32
N GLU A 120 -9.94 -12.35 -6.97
CA GLU A 120 -9.64 -13.77 -6.78
C GLU A 120 -8.22 -14.13 -7.23
N ALA A 121 -7.77 -13.62 -8.38
CA ALA A 121 -6.40 -13.82 -8.85
C ALA A 121 -5.37 -13.22 -7.88
N HIS A 122 -5.64 -12.02 -7.35
CA HIS A 122 -4.73 -11.32 -6.45
C HIS A 122 -4.55 -12.02 -5.10
N ALA A 123 -5.55 -12.74 -4.59
CA ALA A 123 -5.39 -13.53 -3.36
C ALA A 123 -4.21 -14.52 -3.44
N THR A 124 -3.96 -15.11 -4.61
CA THR A 124 -2.82 -16.02 -4.85
C THR A 124 -1.48 -15.29 -4.96
N ILE A 125 -1.49 -14.05 -5.46
CA ILE A 125 -0.27 -13.24 -5.65
C ILE A 125 0.29 -12.79 -4.30
N GLU A 126 -0.57 -12.40 -3.36
CA GLU A 126 -0.15 -11.95 -2.02
C GLU A 126 0.61 -13.05 -1.25
N ASP A 127 0.19 -14.31 -1.38
CA ASP A 127 0.88 -15.43 -0.73
C ASP A 127 2.30 -15.65 -1.28
N LEU A 128 2.49 -15.48 -2.59
CA LEU A 128 3.81 -15.56 -3.22
C LEU A 128 4.71 -14.40 -2.77
N ALA A 129 4.17 -13.18 -2.71
CA ALA A 129 4.91 -12.01 -2.24
C ALA A 129 5.37 -12.18 -0.78
N ARG A 130 4.48 -12.64 0.11
CA ARG A 130 4.81 -12.92 1.51
C ARG A 130 5.97 -13.91 1.63
N SER A 131 5.89 -15.02 0.90
CA SER A 131 6.92 -16.08 0.94
C SER A 131 8.30 -15.56 0.49
N ASN A 132 8.33 -14.66 -0.50
CA ASN A 132 9.59 -14.05 -0.94
C ASN A 132 10.22 -13.20 0.16
N TYR A 133 9.44 -12.38 0.88
CA TYR A 133 9.96 -11.58 2.00
C TYR A 133 10.40 -12.44 3.20
N GLU A 134 9.65 -13.50 3.51
CA GLU A 134 10.04 -14.48 4.53
C GLU A 134 11.41 -15.12 4.22
N GLY A 135 11.71 -15.35 2.94
CA GLY A 135 13.01 -15.84 2.48
C GLY A 135 14.16 -14.82 2.62
N ILE A 136 13.86 -13.52 2.69
CA ILE A 136 14.86 -12.45 2.85
C ILE A 136 15.24 -12.23 4.32
N VAL A 137 14.29 -12.34 5.25
CA VAL A 137 14.53 -12.13 6.69
C VAL A 137 15.77 -12.84 7.23
N PRO A 138 16.01 -14.15 6.98
CA PRO A 138 17.19 -14.84 7.51
C PRO A 138 18.52 -14.41 6.84
N LEU A 139 18.46 -13.70 5.71
CA LEU A 139 19.64 -13.22 4.99
C LEU A 139 20.10 -11.84 5.46
N ALA A 140 19.26 -11.11 6.18
CA ALA A 140 19.57 -9.79 6.71
C ALA A 140 20.24 -9.88 8.09
N GLU A 141 21.28 -9.06 8.29
CA GLU A 141 22.03 -8.98 9.54
C GLU A 141 21.09 -8.65 10.72
N PRO A 142 21.12 -9.43 11.82
CA PRO A 142 20.30 -9.16 13.01
C PRO A 142 20.47 -7.74 13.55
N GLY A 143 19.37 -7.14 14.02
CA GLY A 143 19.39 -5.81 14.62
C GLY A 143 19.44 -4.64 13.62
N THR A 144 19.63 -4.90 12.32
CA THR A 144 19.64 -3.84 11.29
C THR A 144 18.24 -3.44 10.85
N THR A 145 18.15 -2.25 10.25
CA THR A 145 16.92 -1.75 9.65
C THR A 145 16.48 -2.60 8.46
N LEU A 146 17.42 -3.16 7.70
CA LEU A 146 17.10 -4.05 6.58
C LEU A 146 16.28 -5.27 7.02
N ARG A 147 16.66 -5.88 8.15
CA ARG A 147 15.92 -7.02 8.71
C ARG A 147 14.50 -6.62 9.13
N LYS A 148 14.37 -5.52 9.88
CA LYS A 148 13.07 -5.00 10.32
C LYS A 148 12.16 -4.65 9.15
N LEU A 149 12.72 -4.11 8.07
CA LEU A 149 11.97 -3.80 6.86
C LEU A 149 11.45 -5.08 6.19
N ALA A 150 12.26 -6.13 6.08
CA ALA A 150 11.80 -7.41 5.54
C ALA A 150 10.67 -8.03 6.39
N GLU A 151 10.81 -7.99 7.71
CA GLU A 151 9.77 -8.45 8.65
C GLU A 151 8.48 -7.64 8.49
N LEU A 152 8.57 -6.31 8.41
CA LEU A 152 7.43 -5.43 8.15
C LEU A 152 6.74 -5.76 6.82
N LEU A 153 7.50 -5.99 5.75
CA LEU A 153 6.93 -6.32 4.43
C LEU A 153 6.17 -7.65 4.46
N THR A 154 6.68 -8.66 5.18
CA THR A 154 5.94 -9.91 5.41
C THR A 154 4.59 -9.67 6.11
N GLU A 155 4.56 -8.82 7.13
CA GLU A 155 3.32 -8.46 7.83
C GLU A 155 2.34 -7.68 6.96
N GLU A 156 2.86 -6.80 6.10
CA GLU A 156 2.07 -6.01 5.16
C GLU A 156 1.39 -6.89 4.11
N GLU A 157 2.06 -7.91 3.56
CA GLU A 157 1.41 -8.83 2.61
C GLU A 157 0.31 -9.68 3.28
N ALA A 158 0.51 -10.08 4.55
CA ALA A 158 -0.55 -10.72 5.31
C ALA A 158 -1.76 -9.78 5.54
N LYS A 159 -1.53 -8.47 5.67
CA LYS A 159 -2.60 -7.47 5.74
C LYS A 159 -3.32 -7.34 4.40
N HIS A 160 -2.60 -7.26 3.27
CA HIS A 160 -3.19 -7.19 1.93
C HIS A 160 -4.12 -8.36 1.66
N GLN A 161 -3.69 -9.58 1.97
CA GLN A 161 -4.51 -10.79 1.85
C GLN A 161 -5.86 -10.66 2.59
N ARG A 162 -5.85 -10.14 3.83
CA ARG A 162 -7.08 -9.92 4.61
C ARG A 162 -7.99 -8.86 3.98
N LEU A 163 -7.42 -7.78 3.46
CA LEU A 163 -8.17 -6.70 2.82
C LEU A 163 -8.82 -7.18 1.51
N VAL A 164 -8.08 -7.92 0.69
CA VAL A 164 -8.59 -8.52 -0.56
C VAL A 164 -9.74 -9.48 -0.24
N ALA A 165 -9.58 -10.38 0.73
CA ALA A 165 -10.63 -11.32 1.13
C ALA A 165 -11.89 -10.59 1.63
N SER A 166 -11.72 -9.54 2.45
CA SER A 166 -12.85 -8.73 2.95
C SER A 166 -13.58 -8.00 1.82
N ALA A 167 -12.83 -7.43 0.86
CA ALA A 167 -13.40 -6.78 -0.31
C ALA A 167 -14.18 -7.77 -1.18
N LEU A 168 -13.60 -8.95 -1.47
CA LEU A 168 -14.24 -10.00 -2.24
C LEU A 168 -15.56 -10.44 -1.61
N GLN A 169 -15.56 -10.77 -0.31
CA GLN A 169 -16.76 -11.19 0.41
C GLN A 169 -17.84 -10.11 0.43
N ARG A 170 -17.46 -8.83 0.57
CA ARG A 170 -18.41 -7.72 0.52
C ARG A 170 -19.03 -7.57 -0.87
N LEU A 171 -18.23 -7.66 -1.92
CA LEU A 171 -18.71 -7.47 -3.30
C LEU A 171 -19.57 -8.65 -3.78
N GLN A 172 -19.21 -9.90 -3.42
CA GLN A 172 -20.02 -11.08 -3.72
C GLN A 172 -21.43 -10.97 -3.11
N ARG A 173 -21.54 -10.60 -1.83
CA ARG A 173 -22.84 -10.36 -1.17
C ARG A 173 -23.67 -9.30 -1.88
N LEU A 174 -23.05 -8.19 -2.29
CA LEU A 174 -23.76 -7.13 -3.03
C LEU A 174 -24.30 -7.63 -4.37
N VAL A 175 -23.57 -8.50 -5.07
CA VAL A 175 -24.02 -9.11 -6.33
C VAL A 175 -25.18 -10.08 -6.08
N GLU A 176 -25.11 -10.90 -5.04
CA GLU A 176 -26.16 -11.85 -4.65
C GLU A 176 -27.46 -11.14 -4.24
N GLU A 177 -27.38 -10.11 -3.38
CA GLU A 177 -28.51 -9.28 -2.97
C GLU A 177 -29.16 -8.58 -4.17
N GLY A 178 -28.35 -8.14 -5.14
CA GLY A 178 -28.82 -7.55 -6.39
C GLY A 178 -29.60 -8.53 -7.28
N ARG A 179 -29.23 -9.83 -7.27
CA ARG A 179 -29.91 -10.90 -8.02
C ARG A 179 -31.19 -11.37 -7.32
N GLY A 180 -31.15 -11.58 -6.01
CA GLY A 180 -32.30 -12.04 -5.22
C GLY A 180 -33.48 -11.05 -5.21
N ALA A 181 -33.21 -9.74 -5.28
CA ALA A 181 -34.25 -8.72 -5.43
C ALA A 181 -34.96 -8.74 -6.81
N GLY A 182 -34.33 -9.32 -7.82
CA GLY A 182 -34.89 -9.50 -9.17
C GLY A 182 -35.80 -10.72 -9.26
N GLU A 183 -35.50 -11.80 -8.55
CA GLU A 183 -36.25 -13.06 -8.58
C GLU A 183 -37.50 -13.04 -7.68
N ALA A 184 -37.44 -12.39 -6.50
CA ALA A 184 -38.60 -12.31 -5.57
C ALA A 184 -39.75 -11.39 -6.04
N ARG A 185 -39.63 -10.79 -7.23
CA ARG A 185 -40.61 -9.86 -7.82
C ARG A 185 -41.05 -10.25 -9.23
N GLY A 186 -40.60 -11.39 -9.73
CA GLY A 186 -41.12 -12.06 -10.93
C GLY A 186 -42.24 -13.01 -10.55
#